data_AF-A0A5A7V2G4-F1
#
_entry.id   AF-A0A5A7V2G4-F1
#
_cell.length_a   1.000
_cell.length_b   1.000
_cell.length_c   1.000
_cell.angle_alpha   90.00
_cell.angle_beta   90.00
_cell.angle_gamma   90.00
#
_symmetry.space_group_name_H-M   'P 1'
#
loop_
_entity.id
_entity.type
_entity.pdbx_description
1 polymer ?
#
loop_
_entity_poly.entity_id
_entity_poly.type
_entity_poly.pdbx_seq_one_letter_code
_entity_poly.pdbx_strand_id
1 'polypeptide(L)'
;MMGRKTSPGFLVLLALGFLFASYNLITMSVHYKASKGSWLADGFDLFDPVIRVPGRAERAGKTNSKYHVAVTATDAPYSQWQCRIMYYWYKKVKDLPGSDMGSFTRVLHSGTPDNLMKEIPTFIVDPLPEGLDRGYIVLNRPWAFVQWLEKANIEEEYILMAEPDHIFVKPLPNLAHGKNPAGFPFFYIKPAEHEKIIRKFYPEEKGPVTNIDPIGNSPVIIEKTLLEEIAPTWVNISLRMKDDPTTDKTFGWVLEMYAYAVASALHGVRHTLRKDFMLQPPWDLEVGRNFIIHYTYGCDYTMKGELTYGKIGEWRFDKRSYLNGPPPRNLSLPPPGVPESVVRLVKMVNEATANIPGWGES
;
A
#
# COMPACT_ATOMS: atom_id res chain seq x y z
N MET A 1 -27.96 20.01 36.16
CA MET A 1 -26.89 19.05 35.83
C MET A 1 -27.45 18.08 34.78
N MET A 2 -27.19 18.33 33.49
CA MET A 2 -27.62 17.43 32.40
C MET A 2 -26.37 16.71 31.88
N GLY A 3 -26.32 15.40 32.10
CA GLY A 3 -25.24 14.54 31.61
C GLY A 3 -25.25 14.45 30.09
N ARG A 4 -24.11 14.75 29.47
CA ARG A 4 -23.89 14.49 28.04
C ARG A 4 -23.88 12.98 27.81
N LYS A 5 -24.89 12.48 27.09
CA LYS A 5 -24.89 11.13 26.53
C LYS A 5 -23.79 11.05 25.48
N THR A 6 -22.82 10.18 25.68
CA THR A 6 -21.82 9.80 24.66
C THR A 6 -22.53 9.11 23.50
N SER A 7 -22.25 9.52 22.26
CA SER A 7 -22.87 8.91 21.09
C SER A 7 -22.29 7.51 20.83
N PRO A 8 -23.09 6.56 20.33
CA PRO A 8 -22.61 5.22 19.98
C PRO A 8 -21.43 5.23 19.00
N GLY A 9 -21.39 6.20 18.08
CA GLY A 9 -20.28 6.37 17.12
C GLY A 9 -18.94 6.73 17.78
N PHE A 10 -18.95 7.47 18.89
CA PHE A 10 -17.73 7.79 19.64
C PHE A 10 -17.13 6.56 20.33
N LEU A 11 -17.97 5.63 20.79
CA LEU A 11 -17.54 4.38 21.40
C LEU A 11 -16.99 3.39 20.37
N VAL A 12 -17.52 3.38 19.14
CA VAL A 12 -16.98 2.58 18.02
C VAL A 12 -15.61 3.09 17.58
N LEU A 13 -15.42 4.42 17.49
CA LEU A 13 -14.12 5.02 17.18
C LEU A 13 -13.06 4.75 18.27
N LEU A 14 -13.46 4.77 19.54
CA LEU A 14 -12.60 4.38 20.66
C LEU A 14 -12.23 2.88 20.60
N ALA A 15 -13.19 2.01 20.32
CA ALA A 15 -12.94 0.57 20.18
C ALA A 15 -12.00 0.25 19.01
N LEU A 16 -12.18 0.92 17.87
CA LEU A 16 -11.24 0.84 16.74
C LEU A 16 -9.85 1.33 17.16
N GLY A 17 -9.75 2.48 17.82
CA GLY A 17 -8.48 3.02 18.33
C GLY A 17 -7.73 2.08 19.29
N PHE A 18 -8.43 1.40 20.19
CA PHE A 18 -7.84 0.44 21.13
C PHE A 18 -7.41 -0.88 20.47
N LEU A 19 -8.17 -1.37 19.49
CA LEU A 19 -7.79 -2.54 18.68
C LEU A 19 -6.58 -2.22 17.77
N PHE A 20 -6.48 -0.98 17.28
CA PHE A 20 -5.32 -0.50 16.53
C PHE A 20 -4.06 -0.39 17.39
N ALA A 21 -4.16 0.11 18.62
CA ALA A 21 -3.02 0.20 19.54
C ALA A 21 -2.47 -1.18 19.91
N SER A 22 -3.36 -2.14 20.19
CA SER A 22 -2.98 -3.50 20.56
C SER A 22 -2.40 -4.31 19.38
N TYR A 23 -2.97 -4.18 18.18
CA TYR A 23 -2.43 -4.81 16.98
C TYR A 23 -1.03 -4.27 16.63
N ASN A 24 -0.85 -2.95 16.63
CA ASN A 24 0.46 -2.35 16.39
C ASN A 24 1.50 -2.78 17.44
N LEU A 25 1.11 -2.95 18.72
CA LEU A 25 1.99 -3.44 19.79
C LEU A 25 2.46 -4.90 19.56
N ILE A 26 1.56 -5.76 19.07
CA ILE A 26 1.86 -7.17 18.78
C ILE A 26 2.78 -7.27 17.55
N THR A 27 2.46 -6.58 16.46
CA THR A 27 3.28 -6.57 15.24
C THR A 27 4.67 -5.97 15.51
N MET A 28 4.74 -4.93 16.36
CA MET A 28 6.00 -4.33 16.85
C MET A 28 6.86 -5.33 17.64
N SER A 29 6.25 -6.16 18.49
CA SER A 29 6.95 -7.18 19.27
C SER A 29 7.50 -8.32 18.40
N VAL A 30 6.79 -8.67 17.33
CA VAL A 30 7.21 -9.68 16.35
C VAL A 30 8.34 -9.15 15.46
N HIS A 31 8.27 -7.89 15.02
CA HIS A 31 9.30 -7.25 14.19
C HIS A 31 10.63 -7.09 14.95
N TYR A 32 10.58 -6.76 16.24
CA TYR A 32 11.77 -6.68 17.11
C TYR A 32 12.43 -8.04 17.36
N LYS A 33 11.64 -9.11 17.56
CA LYS A 33 12.19 -10.46 17.73
C LYS A 33 12.81 -11.00 16.43
N ALA A 34 12.22 -10.69 15.28
CA ALA A 34 12.76 -11.07 13.98
C ALA A 34 14.06 -10.32 13.64
N SER A 35 14.18 -9.03 13.97
CA SER A 35 15.39 -8.24 13.70
C SER A 35 16.57 -8.58 14.61
N LYS A 36 16.33 -9.04 15.85
CA LYS A 36 17.36 -9.57 16.75
C LYS A 36 17.69 -11.06 16.56
N GLY A 37 16.80 -11.82 15.92
CA GLY A 37 16.85 -13.29 15.88
C GLY A 37 17.60 -13.94 14.71
N SER A 38 18.20 -13.17 13.79
CA SER A 38 18.79 -13.73 12.56
C SER A 38 20.28 -13.39 12.37
N TRP A 39 21.06 -13.42 13.45
CA TRP A 39 22.52 -13.21 13.37
C TRP A 39 23.37 -14.37 13.93
N LEU A 40 22.80 -15.56 14.16
CA LEU A 40 23.59 -16.74 14.48
C LEU A 40 22.95 -18.01 13.91
N ALA A 41 23.75 -18.75 13.13
CA ALA A 41 23.55 -20.09 12.57
C ALA A 41 22.59 -20.23 11.37
N ASP A 42 23.14 -20.19 10.15
CA ASP A 42 23.49 -21.44 9.47
C ASP A 42 24.42 -21.15 8.29
N GLY A 43 25.65 -21.65 8.42
CA GLY A 43 26.66 -21.62 7.37
C GLY A 43 26.47 -22.79 6.43
N PHE A 44 26.22 -22.49 5.16
CA PHE A 44 26.56 -23.35 4.02
C PHE A 44 26.91 -22.44 2.84
N ASP A 45 28.13 -21.89 2.90
CA ASP A 45 28.87 -21.51 1.70
C ASP A 45 29.40 -22.80 1.06
N LEU A 46 28.87 -23.15 -0.10
CA LEU A 46 29.53 -23.88 -1.20
C LEU A 46 28.43 -24.38 -2.14
N PHE A 47 28.12 -23.60 -3.17
CA PHE A 47 27.80 -24.01 -4.55
C PHE A 47 27.28 -22.75 -5.27
N ASP A 48 28.20 -22.05 -5.92
CA ASP A 48 27.89 -20.98 -6.88
C ASP A 48 27.92 -21.59 -8.28
N PRO A 49 26.78 -22.00 -8.87
CA PRO A 49 26.74 -22.23 -10.29
C PRO A 49 26.57 -20.88 -10.98
N VAL A 50 27.67 -20.41 -11.57
CA VAL A 50 27.72 -19.32 -12.55
C VAL A 50 26.53 -19.44 -13.51
N ILE A 51 25.47 -18.67 -13.26
CA ILE A 51 24.39 -18.49 -14.22
C ILE A 51 24.94 -17.56 -15.29
N ARG A 52 25.20 -18.13 -16.47
CA ARG A 52 25.44 -17.40 -17.71
C ARG A 52 24.44 -16.25 -17.82
N VAL A 53 24.95 -15.01 -17.79
CA VAL A 53 24.23 -13.83 -18.26
C VAL A 53 23.99 -14.03 -19.76
N PRO A 54 22.75 -14.29 -20.22
CA PRO A 54 22.46 -14.15 -21.63
C PRO A 54 22.45 -12.65 -21.88
N GLY A 55 23.38 -12.22 -22.73
CA GLY A 55 23.62 -10.83 -23.05
C GLY A 55 22.32 -10.10 -23.36
N ARG A 56 22.26 -8.85 -22.87
CA ARG A 56 21.53 -7.71 -23.42
C ARG A 56 20.61 -8.12 -24.57
N ALA A 57 19.43 -8.63 -24.20
CA ALA A 57 18.37 -8.83 -25.17
C ALA A 57 18.13 -7.46 -25.79
N GLU A 58 18.40 -7.36 -27.08
CA GLU A 58 17.99 -6.24 -27.91
C GLU A 58 16.52 -5.95 -27.59
N ARG A 59 16.18 -4.67 -27.47
CA ARG A 59 14.80 -4.19 -27.31
C ARG A 59 13.97 -4.70 -28.48
N ALA A 60 13.44 -5.90 -28.36
CA ALA A 60 12.53 -6.50 -29.29
C ALA A 60 11.17 -5.79 -29.13
N GLY A 61 10.90 -4.87 -30.07
CA GLY A 61 9.60 -4.22 -30.24
C GLY A 61 9.31 -3.10 -29.25
N LYS A 62 8.88 -1.94 -29.75
CA LYS A 62 8.17 -0.93 -28.95
C LYS A 62 6.81 -1.50 -28.52
N THR A 63 6.78 -2.38 -27.52
CA THR A 63 5.57 -2.52 -26.70
C THR A 63 5.54 -1.33 -25.74
N ASN A 64 4.36 -0.79 -25.48
CA ASN A 64 4.22 0.41 -24.66
C ASN A 64 4.38 -0.01 -23.19
N SER A 65 5.63 -0.12 -22.72
CA SER A 65 5.98 -0.51 -21.34
C SER A 65 5.47 0.44 -20.27
N LYS A 66 4.74 1.51 -20.62
CA LYS A 66 4.18 2.44 -19.65
C LYS A 66 3.08 1.79 -18.81
N TYR A 67 2.99 2.24 -17.57
CA TYR A 67 1.92 1.87 -16.66
C TYR A 67 1.11 3.08 -16.20
N HIS A 68 -0.20 2.90 -16.10
CA HIS A 68 -1.12 3.86 -15.49
C HIS A 68 -0.98 3.79 -13.97
N VAL A 69 -0.84 4.92 -13.28
CA VAL A 69 -0.83 4.97 -11.81
C VAL A 69 -2.25 5.11 -11.30
N ALA A 70 -2.76 4.10 -10.61
CA ALA A 70 -4.09 4.11 -10.01
C ALA A 70 -3.99 4.14 -8.49
N VAL A 71 -4.63 5.12 -7.85
CA VAL A 71 -4.77 5.19 -6.40
C VAL A 71 -6.24 5.19 -6.02
N THR A 72 -6.67 4.20 -5.23
CA THR A 72 -8.02 4.20 -4.65
C THR A 72 -8.07 5.14 -3.45
N ALA A 73 -9.10 5.97 -3.38
CA ALA A 73 -9.21 7.02 -2.37
C ALA A 73 -10.65 7.20 -1.87
N THR A 74 -10.77 7.69 -0.65
CA THR A 74 -12.03 8.23 -0.10
C THR A 74 -12.05 9.75 -0.22
N ASP A 75 -13.22 10.33 0.05
CA ASP A 75 -13.45 11.77 0.21
C ASP A 75 -13.04 12.29 1.59
N ALA A 76 -12.56 11.43 2.50
CA ALA A 76 -12.14 11.85 3.83
C ALA A 76 -10.91 12.77 3.76
N PRO A 77 -10.82 13.83 4.61
CA PRO A 77 -9.67 14.73 4.65
C PRO A 77 -8.35 13.98 4.76
N TYR A 78 -8.32 12.91 5.56
CA TYR A 78 -7.19 12.00 5.69
C TYR A 78 -6.70 11.48 4.33
N SER A 79 -7.57 10.89 3.51
CA SER A 79 -7.19 10.36 2.19
C SER A 79 -6.83 11.48 1.22
N GLN A 80 -7.55 12.59 1.28
CA GLN A 80 -7.36 13.73 0.39
C GLN A 80 -5.95 14.31 0.46
N TRP A 81 -5.45 14.64 1.66
CA TRP A 81 -4.12 15.24 1.78
C TRP A 81 -3.00 14.28 1.37
N GLN A 82 -3.17 12.98 1.63
CA GLN A 82 -2.23 11.93 1.22
C GLN A 82 -2.14 11.87 -0.32
N CYS A 83 -3.29 11.79 -1.01
CA CYS A 83 -3.34 11.80 -2.48
C CYS A 83 -2.69 13.04 -3.10
N ARG A 84 -2.87 14.23 -2.51
CA ARG A 84 -2.24 15.47 -3.01
C ARG A 84 -0.71 15.41 -2.94
N ILE A 85 -0.14 14.91 -1.83
CA ILE A 85 1.31 14.73 -1.70
C ILE A 85 1.82 13.69 -2.71
N MET A 86 1.15 12.54 -2.83
CA MET A 86 1.50 11.51 -3.80
C MET A 86 1.49 12.08 -5.23
N TYR A 87 0.43 12.81 -5.60
CA TYR A 87 0.28 13.38 -6.94
C TYR A 87 1.33 14.47 -7.24
N TYR A 88 1.69 15.30 -6.25
CA TYR A 88 2.82 16.23 -6.37
C TYR A 88 4.10 15.51 -6.75
N TRP A 89 4.44 14.42 -6.03
CA TRP A 89 5.67 13.67 -6.28
C TRP A 89 5.62 12.85 -7.57
N TYR A 90 4.47 12.28 -7.93
CA TYR A 90 4.26 11.67 -9.24
C TYR A 90 4.61 12.64 -10.38
N LYS A 91 4.09 13.88 -10.35
CA LYS A 91 4.39 14.89 -11.37
C LYS A 91 5.87 15.23 -11.44
N LYS A 92 6.60 15.19 -10.33
CA LYS A 92 8.04 15.48 -10.27
C LYS A 92 8.88 14.37 -10.91
N VAL A 93 8.45 13.12 -10.84
CA VAL A 93 9.28 11.98 -11.26
C VAL A 93 8.84 11.34 -12.59
N LYS A 94 7.59 11.52 -13.03
CA LYS A 94 7.04 10.82 -14.22
C LYS A 94 7.80 11.07 -15.52
N ASP A 95 8.32 12.28 -15.71
CA ASP A 95 8.99 12.68 -16.97
C ASP A 95 10.52 12.63 -16.85
N LEU A 96 11.04 12.16 -15.71
CA LEU A 96 12.48 11.99 -15.52
C LEU A 96 12.98 10.74 -16.26
N PRO A 97 14.25 10.75 -16.75
CA PRO A 97 14.84 9.60 -17.40
C PRO A 97 14.76 8.32 -16.53
N GLY A 98 14.31 7.23 -17.14
CA GLY A 98 14.13 5.94 -16.46
C GLY A 98 12.78 5.74 -15.78
N SER A 99 11.84 6.70 -15.90
CA SER A 99 10.44 6.47 -15.55
C SER A 99 9.66 5.88 -16.72
N ASP A 100 8.86 4.84 -16.43
CA ASP A 100 7.82 4.34 -17.35
C ASP A 100 6.42 4.73 -16.87
N MET A 101 6.30 5.75 -16.01
CA MET A 101 5.00 6.24 -15.56
C MET A 101 4.22 6.84 -16.73
N GLY A 102 3.01 6.33 -16.95
CA GLY A 102 2.01 6.91 -17.83
C GLY A 102 1.15 7.92 -17.09
N SER A 103 -0.15 7.86 -17.34
CA SER A 103 -1.18 8.70 -16.73
C SER A 103 -1.44 8.30 -15.27
N PHE A 104 -2.18 9.15 -14.56
CA PHE A 104 -2.52 8.96 -13.16
C PHE A 104 -4.02 9.15 -12.97
N THR A 105 -4.66 8.24 -12.23
CA THR A 105 -6.05 8.36 -11.82
C THR A 105 -6.18 8.13 -10.32
N ARG A 106 -6.85 9.08 -9.66
CA ARG A 106 -7.45 8.85 -8.34
C ARG A 106 -8.83 8.23 -8.53
N VAL A 107 -8.98 6.96 -8.15
CA VAL A 107 -10.27 6.27 -8.18
C VAL A 107 -11.01 6.58 -6.88
N LEU A 108 -11.92 7.55 -6.95
CA LEU A 108 -12.69 8.05 -5.80
C LEU A 108 -13.94 7.21 -5.60
N HIS A 109 -13.96 6.39 -4.55
CA HIS A 109 -15.03 5.43 -4.28
C HIS A 109 -16.02 5.92 -3.20
N SER A 110 -16.27 7.23 -3.17
CA SER A 110 -17.31 7.85 -2.33
C SER A 110 -18.67 7.96 -3.04
N GLY A 111 -18.74 7.66 -4.34
CA GLY A 111 -19.93 7.85 -5.18
C GLY A 111 -20.24 9.31 -5.50
N THR A 112 -19.46 10.28 -5.00
CA THR A 112 -19.72 11.71 -5.20
C THR A 112 -18.44 12.49 -5.53
N PRO A 113 -18.54 13.55 -6.35
CA PRO A 113 -17.39 14.39 -6.68
C PRO A 113 -16.90 15.18 -5.46
N ASP A 114 -15.59 15.48 -5.42
CA ASP A 114 -14.99 16.39 -4.45
C ASP A 114 -14.16 17.49 -5.12
N ASN A 115 -13.66 18.44 -4.32
CA ASN A 115 -12.88 19.56 -4.84
C ASN A 115 -11.52 19.16 -5.44
N LEU A 116 -10.97 17.99 -5.08
CA LEU A 116 -9.67 17.55 -5.60
C LEU A 116 -9.72 17.15 -7.06
N MET A 117 -10.90 16.94 -7.64
CA MET A 117 -11.05 16.67 -9.08
C MET A 117 -10.54 17.83 -9.95
N LYS A 118 -10.44 19.04 -9.40
CA LYS A 118 -9.84 20.21 -10.08
C LYS A 118 -8.31 20.14 -10.13
N GLU A 119 -7.69 19.32 -9.28
CA GLU A 119 -6.25 19.20 -9.12
C GLU A 119 -5.71 17.86 -9.64
N ILE A 120 -6.40 16.76 -9.32
CA ILE A 120 -5.97 15.39 -9.56
C ILE A 120 -6.97 14.73 -10.53
N PRO A 121 -6.53 14.15 -11.67
CA PRO A 121 -7.41 13.39 -12.53
C PRO A 121 -8.10 12.29 -11.71
N THR A 122 -9.43 12.35 -11.67
CA THR A 122 -10.24 11.54 -10.76
C THR A 122 -11.32 10.82 -11.55
N PHE A 123 -11.51 9.54 -11.26
CA PHE A 123 -12.62 8.76 -11.74
C PHE A 123 -13.52 8.39 -10.55
N ILE A 124 -14.80 8.77 -10.61
CA ILE A 124 -15.74 8.51 -9.51
C ILE A 124 -16.37 7.14 -9.74
N VAL A 125 -16.41 6.35 -8.69
CA VAL A 125 -17.08 5.05 -8.64
C VAL A 125 -17.95 4.97 -7.41
N ASP A 126 -18.96 4.11 -7.45
CA ASP A 126 -19.86 3.91 -6.32
C ASP A 126 -19.14 3.10 -5.23
N PRO A 127 -19.40 3.38 -3.93
CA PRO A 127 -18.99 2.47 -2.88
C PRO A 127 -19.71 1.12 -3.02
N LEU A 128 -19.28 0.12 -2.25
CA LEU A 128 -20.06 -1.08 -2.05
C LEU A 128 -21.44 -0.72 -1.48
N PRO A 129 -22.50 -1.47 -1.87
CA PRO A 129 -23.81 -1.35 -1.26
C PRO A 129 -23.74 -1.36 0.27
N GLU A 130 -24.61 -0.56 0.90
CA GLU A 130 -24.63 -0.37 2.35
C GLU A 130 -24.67 -1.71 3.10
N GLY A 131 -23.78 -1.85 4.09
CA GLY A 131 -23.70 -3.03 4.95
C GLY A 131 -22.82 -4.17 4.41
N LEU A 132 -22.49 -4.21 3.11
CA LEU A 132 -21.62 -5.25 2.55
C LEU A 132 -20.17 -5.13 3.00
N ASP A 133 -19.70 -3.91 3.26
CA ASP A 133 -18.35 -3.68 3.78
C ASP A 133 -18.22 -4.05 5.27
N ARG A 134 -19.34 -4.22 5.99
CA ARG A 134 -19.41 -4.49 7.43
C ARG A 134 -18.51 -3.54 8.26
N GLY A 135 -18.42 -2.28 7.84
CA GLY A 135 -17.56 -1.26 8.47
C GLY A 135 -16.06 -1.38 8.16
N TYR A 136 -15.66 -2.32 7.30
CA TYR A 136 -14.30 -2.46 6.78
C TYR A 136 -14.20 -1.78 5.41
N ILE A 137 -14.00 -0.46 5.44
CA ILE A 137 -13.99 0.41 4.26
C ILE A 137 -13.02 -0.02 3.14
N VAL A 138 -11.98 -0.78 3.48
CA VAL A 138 -10.99 -1.29 2.53
C VAL A 138 -11.62 -2.21 1.47
N LEU A 139 -12.77 -2.83 1.74
CA LEU A 139 -13.48 -3.65 0.74
C LEU A 139 -13.99 -2.85 -0.45
N ASN A 140 -14.10 -1.52 -0.34
CA ASN A 140 -14.43 -0.67 -1.47
C ASN A 140 -13.34 -0.64 -2.54
N ARG A 141 -12.08 -0.97 -2.19
CA ARG A 141 -10.94 -0.95 -3.10
C ARG A 141 -11.08 -1.93 -4.28
N PRO A 142 -11.25 -3.25 -4.06
CA PRO A 142 -11.44 -4.17 -5.18
C PRO A 142 -12.65 -3.79 -6.04
N TRP A 143 -13.73 -3.31 -5.41
CA TRP A 143 -14.93 -2.87 -6.12
C TRP A 143 -14.70 -1.62 -6.97
N ALA A 144 -13.89 -0.69 -6.46
CA ALA A 144 -13.48 0.50 -7.20
C ALA A 144 -12.67 0.13 -8.44
N PHE A 145 -11.76 -0.85 -8.35
CA PHE A 145 -11.00 -1.33 -9.50
C PHE A 145 -11.90 -1.98 -10.56
N VAL A 146 -12.87 -2.82 -10.17
CA VAL A 146 -13.83 -3.41 -11.13
C VAL A 146 -14.53 -2.31 -11.92
N GLN A 147 -15.14 -1.34 -11.24
CA GLN A 147 -15.88 -0.27 -11.91
C GLN A 147 -14.97 0.62 -12.77
N TRP A 148 -13.76 0.93 -12.29
CA TRP A 148 -12.81 1.77 -13.01
C TRP A 148 -12.30 1.09 -14.27
N LEU A 149 -11.89 -0.18 -14.19
CA LEU A 149 -11.40 -0.95 -15.34
C LEU A 149 -12.47 -1.14 -16.42
N GLU A 150 -13.73 -1.37 -16.02
CA GLU A 150 -14.84 -1.55 -16.95
C GLU A 150 -15.23 -0.26 -17.71
N LYS A 151 -15.06 0.91 -17.08
CA LYS A 151 -15.68 2.17 -17.55
C LYS A 151 -14.68 3.23 -17.98
N ALA A 152 -13.43 3.20 -17.49
CA ALA A 152 -12.44 4.21 -17.81
C ALA A 152 -11.67 3.88 -19.09
N ASN A 153 -11.32 4.90 -19.85
CA ASN A 153 -10.40 4.75 -20.97
C ASN A 153 -8.95 4.78 -20.47
N ILE A 154 -8.30 3.62 -20.38
CA ILE A 154 -6.92 3.46 -19.92
C ILE A 154 -6.04 3.08 -21.13
N GLU A 155 -5.18 4.01 -21.55
CA GLU A 155 -4.30 3.85 -22.72
C GLU A 155 -3.08 2.97 -22.45
N GLU A 156 -2.58 2.97 -21.21
CA GLU A 156 -1.41 2.19 -20.83
C GLU A 156 -1.70 0.68 -20.75
N GLU A 157 -0.73 -0.14 -21.13
CA GLU A 157 -0.84 -1.61 -21.11
C GLU A 157 -0.76 -2.17 -19.69
N TYR A 158 -0.09 -1.45 -18.78
CA TYR A 158 0.13 -1.85 -17.40
C TYR A 158 -0.55 -0.88 -16.43
N ILE A 159 -0.78 -1.33 -15.21
CA ILE A 159 -1.33 -0.54 -14.11
C ILE A 159 -0.45 -0.72 -12.88
N LEU A 160 -0.03 0.39 -12.27
CA LEU A 160 0.46 0.43 -10.90
C LEU A 160 -0.72 0.65 -9.97
N MET A 161 -1.07 -0.38 -9.19
CA MET A 161 -1.97 -0.24 -8.04
C MET A 161 -1.17 0.35 -6.88
N ALA A 162 -1.55 1.54 -6.41
CA ALA A 162 -0.88 2.28 -5.36
C ALA A 162 -1.83 2.73 -4.24
N GLU A 163 -1.27 3.18 -3.12
CA GLU A 163 -2.01 3.69 -1.96
C GLU A 163 -1.73 5.18 -1.73
N PRO A 164 -2.68 5.93 -1.11
CA PRO A 164 -2.51 7.37 -0.87
C PRO A 164 -1.24 7.75 -0.12
N ASP A 165 -0.74 6.89 0.77
CA ASP A 165 0.49 7.08 1.55
C ASP A 165 1.76 6.58 0.87
N HIS A 166 1.75 6.52 -0.46
CA HIS A 166 2.95 6.36 -1.27
C HIS A 166 3.55 7.72 -1.65
N ILE A 167 4.87 7.85 -1.50
CA ILE A 167 5.65 8.95 -2.07
C ILE A 167 6.68 8.39 -3.03
N PHE A 168 6.63 8.80 -4.30
CA PHE A 168 7.64 8.44 -5.28
C PHE A 168 8.93 9.21 -5.05
N VAL A 169 10.01 8.52 -4.71
CA VAL A 169 11.29 9.16 -4.38
C VAL A 169 12.25 9.29 -5.56
N LYS A 170 12.01 8.54 -6.64
CA LYS A 170 12.83 8.50 -7.86
C LYS A 170 12.00 8.04 -9.06
N PRO A 171 12.52 8.17 -10.29
CA PRO A 171 11.87 7.64 -11.49
C PRO A 171 11.65 6.13 -11.34
N LEU A 172 10.42 5.66 -11.53
CA LEU A 172 10.06 4.25 -11.40
C LEU A 172 9.90 3.63 -12.80
N PRO A 173 10.80 2.72 -13.23
CA PRO A 173 10.62 1.95 -14.45
C PRO A 173 9.51 0.90 -14.26
N ASN A 174 9.01 0.34 -15.35
CA ASN A 174 8.09 -0.78 -15.27
C ASN A 174 8.85 -2.01 -14.75
N LEU A 175 8.47 -2.45 -13.55
CA LEU A 175 9.10 -3.60 -12.89
C LEU A 175 8.49 -4.94 -13.33
N ALA A 176 7.34 -4.91 -14.02
CA ALA A 176 6.69 -6.08 -14.59
C ALA A 176 7.26 -6.42 -15.98
N HIS A 177 7.14 -7.69 -16.36
CA HIS A 177 7.65 -8.18 -17.65
C HIS A 177 6.64 -9.12 -18.30
N GLY A 178 6.00 -8.68 -19.39
CA GLY A 178 4.93 -9.42 -20.04
C GLY A 178 3.80 -9.71 -19.06
N LYS A 179 3.39 -10.98 -18.98
CA LYS A 179 2.36 -11.49 -18.06
C LYS A 179 2.86 -11.78 -16.64
N ASN A 180 4.08 -11.35 -16.28
CA ASN A 180 4.61 -11.51 -14.92
C ASN A 180 4.55 -10.16 -14.18
N PRO A 181 3.53 -9.94 -13.33
CA PRO A 181 3.44 -8.73 -12.53
C PRO A 181 4.61 -8.61 -11.56
N ALA A 182 4.87 -7.41 -11.06
CA ALA A 182 5.83 -7.18 -9.99
C ALA A 182 5.12 -6.64 -8.75
N GLY A 183 5.43 -7.19 -7.58
CA GLY A 183 4.78 -6.82 -6.32
C GLY A 183 5.75 -6.78 -5.16
N PHE A 184 5.42 -5.98 -4.14
CA PHE A 184 6.20 -5.96 -2.90
C PHE A 184 5.83 -7.15 -1.99
N PRO A 185 6.81 -7.94 -1.51
CA PRO A 185 6.54 -9.03 -0.57
C PRO A 185 6.28 -8.50 0.84
N PHE A 186 5.13 -8.86 1.41
CA PHE A 186 4.77 -8.50 2.78
C PHE A 186 5.06 -9.64 3.73
N PHE A 187 5.95 -9.41 4.70
CA PHE A 187 6.39 -10.44 5.65
C PHE A 187 5.27 -11.02 6.52
N TYR A 188 4.14 -10.32 6.64
CA TYR A 188 2.95 -10.75 7.39
C TYR A 188 1.89 -11.45 6.53
N ILE A 189 2.06 -11.50 5.21
CA ILE A 189 1.21 -12.31 4.32
C ILE A 189 1.87 -13.66 4.15
N LYS A 190 1.33 -14.68 4.82
CA LYS A 190 1.92 -16.01 4.92
C LYS A 190 0.89 -17.10 4.64
N PRO A 191 0.50 -17.31 3.37
CA PRO A 191 -0.53 -18.27 3.00
C PRO A 191 -0.27 -19.69 3.55
N ALA A 192 0.99 -20.14 3.50
CA ALA A 192 1.39 -21.47 3.97
C ALA A 192 1.19 -21.69 5.49
N GLU A 193 1.37 -20.65 6.32
CA GLU A 193 1.11 -20.73 7.77
C GLU A 193 -0.41 -20.78 8.09
N HIS A 194 -1.25 -20.45 7.11
CA HIS A 194 -2.72 -20.39 7.24
C HIS A 194 -3.45 -21.36 6.30
N GLU A 195 -2.80 -22.45 5.88
CA GLU A 195 -3.33 -23.37 4.86
C GLU A 195 -4.79 -23.78 5.10
N LYS A 196 -5.15 -24.20 6.32
CA LYS A 196 -6.53 -24.61 6.65
C LYS A 196 -7.59 -23.54 6.35
N ILE A 197 -7.26 -22.26 6.56
CA ILE A 197 -8.15 -21.14 6.25
C ILE A 197 -8.14 -20.86 4.75
N ILE A 198 -6.95 -20.83 4.16
CA ILE A 198 -6.75 -20.56 2.73
C ILE A 198 -7.48 -21.58 1.85
N ARG A 199 -7.53 -22.86 2.22
CA ARG A 199 -8.22 -23.91 1.46
C ARG A 199 -9.73 -23.67 1.27
N LYS A 200 -10.37 -22.85 2.11
CA LYS A 200 -11.76 -22.41 1.89
C LYS A 200 -11.94 -21.56 0.62
N PHE A 201 -10.86 -20.93 0.16
CA PHE A 201 -10.84 -19.95 -0.94
C PHE A 201 -9.92 -20.37 -2.09
N TYR A 202 -8.93 -21.23 -1.83
CA TYR A 202 -8.03 -21.83 -2.81
C TYR A 202 -8.01 -23.36 -2.65
N PRO A 203 -8.99 -24.06 -3.26
CA PRO A 203 -9.14 -25.51 -3.14
C PRO A 203 -7.91 -26.31 -3.59
N GLU A 204 -7.76 -27.55 -3.13
CA GLU A 204 -6.59 -28.39 -3.43
C GLU A 204 -6.41 -28.65 -4.93
N GLU A 205 -7.50 -28.76 -5.68
CA GLU A 205 -7.49 -28.94 -7.13
C GLU A 205 -6.92 -27.74 -7.89
N LYS A 206 -6.82 -26.57 -7.25
CA LYS A 206 -6.20 -25.37 -7.85
C LYS A 206 -4.67 -25.38 -7.72
N GLY A 207 -4.11 -26.25 -6.87
CA GLY A 207 -2.67 -26.40 -6.68
C GLY A 207 -2.22 -26.21 -5.22
N PRO A 208 -0.90 -26.24 -4.96
CA PRO A 208 -0.35 -26.05 -3.62
C PRO A 208 -0.53 -24.61 -3.13
N VAL A 209 -0.71 -24.41 -1.81
CA VAL A 209 -0.83 -23.06 -1.20
C VAL A 209 0.40 -22.17 -1.47
N THR A 210 1.57 -22.78 -1.72
CA THR A 210 2.78 -22.06 -2.13
C THR A 210 2.65 -21.33 -3.47
N ASN A 211 1.61 -21.62 -4.26
CA ASN A 211 1.23 -20.86 -5.45
C ASN A 211 0.63 -19.47 -5.13
N ILE A 212 0.26 -19.21 -3.88
CA ILE A 212 -0.18 -17.88 -3.44
C ILE A 212 1.05 -17.09 -2.98
N ASP A 213 1.36 -16.02 -3.70
CA ASP A 213 2.48 -15.15 -3.37
C ASP A 213 2.25 -14.40 -2.04
N PRO A 214 3.30 -14.12 -1.25
CA PRO A 214 3.20 -13.37 0.01
C PRO A 214 3.08 -11.86 -0.24
N ILE A 215 2.04 -11.45 -0.97
CA ILE A 215 1.84 -10.09 -1.47
C ILE A 215 0.46 -9.56 -1.10
N GLY A 216 0.26 -8.25 -1.24
CA GLY A 216 -1.06 -7.62 -1.33
C GLY A 216 -1.21 -6.93 -2.67
N ASN A 217 -2.28 -6.16 -2.86
CA ASN A 217 -2.55 -5.49 -4.12
C ASN A 217 -1.63 -4.27 -4.39
N SER A 218 -0.99 -3.70 -3.37
CA SER A 218 -0.23 -2.44 -3.50
C SER A 218 1.11 -2.48 -2.74
N PRO A 219 2.22 -2.00 -3.32
CA PRO A 219 2.36 -1.66 -4.74
C PRO A 219 2.46 -2.93 -5.60
N VAL A 220 1.71 -2.96 -6.69
CA VAL A 220 1.83 -3.98 -7.75
C VAL A 220 1.77 -3.30 -9.11
N ILE A 221 2.70 -3.64 -10.02
CA ILE A 221 2.58 -3.35 -11.45
C ILE A 221 2.12 -4.63 -12.15
N ILE A 222 0.98 -4.56 -12.84
CA ILE A 222 0.33 -5.69 -13.49
C ILE A 222 -0.19 -5.26 -14.87
N GLU A 223 -0.22 -6.19 -15.83
CA GLU A 223 -0.88 -5.96 -17.12
C GLU A 223 -2.37 -5.68 -16.91
N LYS A 224 -2.92 -4.68 -17.60
CA LYS A 224 -4.31 -4.26 -17.43
C LYS A 224 -5.30 -5.42 -17.62
N THR A 225 -5.10 -6.22 -18.67
CA THR A 225 -5.96 -7.38 -18.99
C THR A 225 -5.98 -8.44 -17.90
N LEU A 226 -4.83 -8.71 -17.27
CA LEU A 226 -4.76 -9.62 -16.11
C LEU A 226 -5.50 -9.04 -14.91
N LEU A 227 -5.40 -7.73 -14.68
CA LEU A 227 -6.12 -7.09 -13.58
C LEU A 227 -7.64 -7.09 -13.82
N GLU A 228 -8.09 -6.90 -15.07
CA GLU A 228 -9.50 -7.03 -15.47
C GLU A 228 -10.05 -8.43 -15.15
N GLU A 229 -9.27 -9.50 -15.36
CA GLU A 229 -9.65 -10.88 -15.01
C GLU A 229 -9.66 -11.12 -13.48
N ILE A 230 -8.68 -10.59 -12.76
CA ILE A 230 -8.51 -10.81 -11.32
C ILE A 230 -9.53 -10.01 -10.50
N ALA A 231 -9.80 -8.76 -10.87
CA ALA A 231 -10.53 -7.81 -10.01
C ALA A 231 -11.92 -8.31 -9.57
N PRO A 232 -12.77 -8.89 -10.44
CA PRO A 232 -14.06 -9.46 -10.00
C PRO A 232 -13.91 -10.61 -9.01
N THR A 233 -12.88 -11.45 -9.19
CA THR A 233 -12.59 -12.55 -8.26
C THR A 233 -12.07 -12.02 -6.94
N TRP A 234 -11.23 -10.98 -6.96
CA TRP A 234 -10.71 -10.31 -5.77
C TRP A 234 -11.84 -9.70 -4.93
N VAL A 235 -12.84 -9.04 -5.54
CA VAL A 235 -14.06 -8.58 -4.83
C VAL A 235 -14.75 -9.76 -4.13
N ASN A 236 -15.05 -10.81 -4.88
CA ASN A 236 -15.82 -11.95 -4.38
C ASN A 236 -15.09 -12.66 -3.22
N ILE A 237 -13.80 -12.94 -3.37
CA ILE A 237 -13.00 -13.56 -2.30
C ILE A 237 -12.92 -12.64 -1.08
N SER A 238 -12.77 -11.33 -1.27
CA SER A 238 -12.74 -10.37 -0.15
C SER A 238 -14.04 -10.39 0.65
N LEU A 239 -15.19 -10.39 -0.01
CA LEU A 239 -16.51 -10.48 0.63
C LEU A 239 -16.68 -11.83 1.35
N ARG A 240 -16.35 -12.95 0.69
CA ARG A 240 -16.45 -14.29 1.30
C ARG A 240 -15.54 -14.45 2.53
N MET A 241 -14.32 -13.90 2.46
CA MET A 241 -13.40 -13.90 3.61
C MET A 241 -13.95 -13.04 4.74
N LYS A 242 -14.57 -11.89 4.42
CA LYS A 242 -15.19 -11.01 5.41
C LYS A 242 -16.41 -11.66 6.07
N ASP A 243 -17.16 -12.46 5.33
CA ASP A 243 -18.34 -13.18 5.81
C ASP A 243 -17.99 -14.38 6.69
N ASP A 244 -16.81 -15.00 6.51
CA ASP A 244 -16.34 -16.12 7.34
C ASP A 244 -15.71 -15.62 8.65
N PRO A 245 -16.34 -15.84 9.83
CA PRO A 245 -15.89 -15.24 11.08
C PRO A 245 -14.48 -15.66 11.51
N THR A 246 -14.07 -16.88 11.16
CA THR A 246 -12.71 -17.37 11.46
C THR A 246 -11.68 -16.65 10.60
N THR A 247 -11.97 -16.45 9.32
CA THR A 247 -11.09 -15.77 8.37
C THR A 247 -10.99 -14.28 8.69
N ASP A 248 -12.14 -13.60 8.89
CA ASP A 248 -12.19 -12.18 9.28
C ASP A 248 -11.39 -11.93 10.57
N LYS A 249 -11.57 -12.77 11.59
CA LYS A 249 -10.80 -12.66 12.83
C LYS A 249 -9.30 -12.91 12.63
N THR A 250 -8.92 -13.84 11.75
CA THR A 250 -7.52 -14.24 11.57
C THR A 250 -6.74 -13.23 10.73
N PHE A 251 -7.30 -12.81 9.59
CA PHE A 251 -6.62 -11.89 8.68
C PHE A 251 -6.90 -10.42 9.01
N GLY A 252 -8.05 -10.11 9.62
CA GLY A 252 -8.38 -8.77 10.09
C GLY A 252 -8.19 -7.71 9.00
N TRP A 253 -7.37 -6.69 9.30
CA TRP A 253 -7.18 -5.56 8.40
C TRP A 253 -6.37 -5.87 7.12
N VAL A 254 -5.68 -7.03 7.04
CA VAL A 254 -4.97 -7.48 5.81
C VAL A 254 -5.77 -8.48 4.99
N LEU A 255 -7.03 -8.71 5.35
CA LEU A 255 -7.89 -9.69 4.68
C LEU A 255 -8.03 -9.43 3.19
N GLU A 256 -8.20 -8.17 2.79
CA GLU A 256 -8.27 -7.78 1.38
C GLU A 256 -6.97 -8.15 0.63
N MET A 257 -5.80 -7.95 1.25
CA MET A 257 -4.51 -8.32 0.66
C MET A 257 -4.40 -9.83 0.43
N TYR A 258 -4.84 -10.65 1.40
CA TYR A 258 -4.94 -12.10 1.22
C TYR A 258 -5.90 -12.47 0.09
N ALA A 259 -7.03 -11.78 -0.02
CA ALA A 259 -7.99 -12.00 -1.09
C ALA A 259 -7.41 -11.67 -2.47
N TYR A 260 -6.62 -10.59 -2.61
CA TYR A 260 -5.91 -10.29 -3.85
C TYR A 260 -4.91 -11.38 -4.22
N ALA A 261 -4.11 -11.85 -3.26
CA ALA A 261 -3.12 -12.90 -3.49
C ALA A 261 -3.79 -14.22 -3.89
N VAL A 262 -4.88 -14.61 -3.21
CA VAL A 262 -5.68 -15.80 -3.56
C VAL A 262 -6.32 -15.65 -4.94
N ALA A 263 -6.93 -14.50 -5.25
CA ALA A 263 -7.54 -14.25 -6.55
C ALA A 263 -6.51 -14.34 -7.68
N SER A 264 -5.32 -13.77 -7.49
CA SER A 264 -4.21 -13.88 -8.45
C SER A 264 -3.83 -15.35 -8.69
N ALA A 265 -3.67 -16.15 -7.62
CA ALA A 265 -3.34 -17.56 -7.73
C ALA A 265 -4.46 -18.40 -8.39
N LEU A 266 -5.73 -18.06 -8.18
CA LEU A 266 -6.87 -18.72 -8.84
C LEU A 266 -6.85 -18.53 -10.36
N HIS A 267 -6.28 -17.42 -10.83
CA HIS A 267 -6.05 -17.11 -12.24
C HIS A 267 -4.67 -17.53 -12.75
N GLY A 268 -3.89 -18.27 -11.95
CA GLY A 268 -2.56 -18.74 -12.32
C GLY A 268 -1.50 -17.64 -12.42
N VAL A 269 -1.76 -16.46 -11.85
CA VAL A 269 -0.85 -15.31 -11.90
C VAL A 269 0.15 -15.38 -10.75
N ARG A 270 1.44 -15.24 -11.10
CA ARG A 270 2.59 -15.25 -10.18
C ARG A 270 3.38 -13.95 -10.30
N HIS A 271 3.80 -13.41 -9.17
CA HIS A 271 4.47 -12.12 -9.09
C HIS A 271 5.98 -12.28 -8.99
N THR A 272 6.70 -11.39 -9.67
CA THR A 272 8.11 -11.11 -9.38
C THR A 272 8.18 -10.29 -8.09
N LEU A 273 8.66 -10.91 -7.01
CA LEU A 273 8.74 -10.26 -5.70
C LEU A 273 9.91 -9.26 -5.66
N ARG A 274 9.60 -7.99 -5.40
CA ARG A 274 10.57 -6.87 -5.42
C ARG A 274 10.64 -6.20 -4.05
N LYS A 275 11.64 -6.57 -3.25
CA LYS A 275 11.92 -5.90 -1.97
C LYS A 275 12.36 -4.44 -2.15
N ASP A 276 12.94 -4.12 -3.30
CA ASP A 276 13.35 -2.77 -3.67
C ASP A 276 12.20 -1.92 -4.25
N PHE A 277 10.96 -2.41 -4.23
CA PHE A 277 9.83 -1.66 -4.78
C PHE A 277 9.45 -0.48 -3.87
N MET A 278 9.36 -0.72 -2.57
CA MET A 278 9.08 0.30 -1.57
C MET A 278 9.87 0.08 -0.28
N LEU A 279 9.94 1.13 0.55
CA LEU A 279 10.44 1.10 1.91
C LEU A 279 9.38 1.60 2.90
N GLN A 280 9.51 1.21 4.17
CA GLN A 280 8.56 1.47 5.25
C GLN A 280 9.27 2.08 6.47
N PRO A 281 9.51 3.40 6.49
CA PRO A 281 10.01 4.09 7.68
C PRO A 281 9.04 3.92 8.86
N PRO A 282 9.53 3.81 10.11
CA PRO A 282 10.93 3.95 10.53
C PRO A 282 11.77 2.67 10.44
N TRP A 283 11.24 1.57 9.89
CA TRP A 283 11.88 0.25 9.93
C TRP A 283 12.99 0.09 8.90
N ASP A 284 12.75 0.58 7.68
CA ASP A 284 13.78 0.65 6.65
C ASP A 284 14.57 1.95 6.85
N LEU A 285 15.86 1.84 7.19
CA LEU A 285 16.67 2.97 7.66
C LEU A 285 17.14 3.90 6.53
N GLU A 286 17.31 3.35 5.33
CA GLU A 286 17.87 4.03 4.16
C GLU A 286 16.93 3.95 2.96
N VAL A 287 16.91 5.00 2.14
CA VAL A 287 16.14 5.04 0.89
C VAL A 287 16.77 4.13 -0.15
N GLY A 288 18.10 4.17 -0.29
CA GLY A 288 18.88 3.29 -1.16
C GLY A 288 18.31 3.18 -2.58
N ARG A 289 18.05 1.93 -3.02
CA ARG A 289 17.49 1.63 -4.36
C ARG A 289 15.95 1.64 -4.42
N ASN A 290 15.26 1.80 -3.30
CA ASN A 290 13.80 1.75 -3.23
C ASN A 290 13.09 2.90 -3.96
N PHE A 291 11.96 2.65 -4.62
CA PHE A 291 11.26 3.65 -5.45
C PHE A 291 10.18 4.45 -4.72
N ILE A 292 9.55 3.84 -3.72
CA ILE A 292 8.39 4.39 -3.01
C ILE A 292 8.67 4.41 -1.51
N ILE A 293 8.44 5.54 -0.84
CA ILE A 293 8.25 5.56 0.61
C ILE A 293 6.77 5.26 0.89
N HIS A 294 6.50 4.20 1.63
CA HIS A 294 5.18 3.90 2.19
C HIS A 294 5.17 4.27 3.67
N TYR A 295 4.58 5.43 4.00
CA TYR A 295 4.64 6.00 5.36
C TYR A 295 3.50 5.51 6.26
N THR A 296 3.36 4.20 6.38
CA THR A 296 2.26 3.59 7.14
C THR A 296 2.44 3.62 8.65
N TYR A 297 3.67 3.62 9.14
CA TYR A 297 3.99 3.58 10.58
C TYR A 297 4.26 4.97 11.16
N GLY A 298 3.92 5.15 12.44
CA GLY A 298 4.33 6.32 13.20
C GLY A 298 5.84 6.33 13.41
N CYS A 299 6.46 7.48 13.19
CA CYS A 299 7.86 7.75 13.43
C CYS A 299 7.97 8.56 14.73
N ASP A 300 8.19 7.87 15.86
CA ASP A 300 8.26 8.47 17.19
C ASP A 300 9.67 8.37 17.75
N TYR A 301 10.30 9.50 18.10
CA TYR A 301 11.69 9.55 18.53
C TYR A 301 11.88 10.46 19.74
N THR A 302 12.88 10.16 20.57
CA THR A 302 13.44 11.12 21.52
C THR A 302 14.23 12.21 20.78
N MET A 303 14.49 13.35 21.43
CA MET A 303 15.33 14.42 20.88
C MET A 303 16.80 13.99 20.69
N LYS A 304 17.19 12.81 21.18
CA LYS A 304 18.50 12.19 20.93
C LYS A 304 18.50 11.26 19.70
N GLY A 305 17.37 11.12 19.00
CA GLY A 305 17.24 10.27 17.82
C GLY A 305 16.94 8.80 18.12
N GLU A 306 16.49 8.46 19.33
CA GLU A 306 16.16 7.09 19.71
C GLU A 306 14.67 6.80 19.47
N LEU A 307 14.36 5.70 18.76
CA LEU A 307 12.98 5.32 18.46
C LEU A 307 12.20 4.94 19.73
N THR A 308 11.02 5.53 19.95
CA THR A 308 10.17 5.28 21.12
C THR A 308 9.03 4.30 20.79
N TYR A 309 9.29 3.02 21.02
CA TYR A 309 8.34 1.94 20.74
C TYR A 309 7.01 2.09 21.50
N GLY A 310 5.90 2.10 20.76
CA GLY A 310 4.54 2.08 21.31
C GLY A 310 4.18 3.31 22.14
N LYS A 311 4.96 4.39 22.06
CA LYS A 311 4.76 5.63 22.81
C LYS A 311 4.92 6.83 21.88
N ILE A 312 4.19 7.89 22.18
CA ILE A 312 4.35 9.18 21.50
C ILE A 312 5.75 9.71 21.86
N GLY A 313 6.57 9.92 20.84
CA GLY A 313 7.93 10.46 20.97
C GLY A 313 7.92 11.96 21.26
N GLU A 314 9.09 12.47 21.66
CA GLU A 314 9.31 13.92 21.82
C GLU A 314 9.28 14.63 20.45
N TRP A 315 9.82 13.96 19.43
CA TRP A 315 9.59 14.27 18.03
C TRP A 315 8.73 13.18 17.40
N ARG A 316 7.75 13.57 16.57
CA ARG A 316 6.82 12.62 15.93
C ARG A 316 6.43 13.05 14.53
N PHE A 317 6.38 12.06 13.63
CA PHE A 317 5.58 12.12 12.42
C PHE A 317 4.70 10.86 12.34
N ASP A 318 3.38 11.02 12.43
CA ASP A 318 2.42 9.96 12.14
C ASP A 318 1.24 10.56 11.38
N LYS A 319 0.93 9.98 10.22
CA LYS A 319 -0.21 10.40 9.41
C LYS A 319 -1.54 10.36 10.18
N ARG A 320 -1.68 9.47 11.16
CA ARG A 320 -2.87 9.35 12.02
C ARG A 320 -3.03 10.49 13.02
N SER A 321 -2.04 11.36 13.16
CA SER A 321 -2.21 12.65 13.85
C SER A 321 -3.00 13.66 13.00
N TYR A 322 -3.27 13.35 11.73
CA TYR A 322 -3.86 14.25 10.74
C TYR A 322 -5.11 13.62 10.07
N LEU A 323 -6.02 13.06 10.89
CA LEU A 323 -7.25 12.41 10.40
C LEU A 323 -8.29 13.42 9.87
N ASN A 324 -8.37 14.59 10.51
CA ASN A 324 -9.41 15.58 10.25
C ASN A 324 -8.94 16.71 9.31
N GLY A 325 -7.73 16.62 8.77
CA GLY A 325 -7.15 17.65 7.92
C GLY A 325 -5.68 17.38 7.62
N PRO A 326 -5.08 18.14 6.68
CA PRO A 326 -3.68 17.97 6.31
C PRO A 326 -2.72 18.31 7.47
N PRO A 327 -1.49 17.76 7.48
CA PRO A 327 -0.42 18.28 8.34
C PRO A 327 -0.14 19.76 8.05
N PRO A 328 0.30 20.54 9.05
CA PRO A 328 0.70 21.93 8.82
C PRO A 328 1.92 22.00 7.90
N ARG A 329 2.15 23.18 7.33
CA ARG A 329 3.39 23.48 6.61
C ARG A 329 4.56 23.53 7.59
N ASN A 330 5.77 23.28 7.08
CA ASN A 330 7.02 23.36 7.83
C ASN A 330 7.03 22.49 9.10
N LEU A 331 6.76 21.20 8.94
CA LEU A 331 7.00 20.21 10.00
C LEU A 331 8.45 20.27 10.45
N SER A 332 8.68 20.14 11.76
CA SER A 332 10.03 20.08 12.30
C SER A 332 10.77 18.87 11.72
N LEU A 333 12.02 19.08 11.31
CA LEU A 333 12.88 17.97 10.91
C LEU A 333 13.16 17.08 12.13
N PRO A 334 13.32 15.76 11.93
CA PRO A 334 13.68 14.87 13.01
C PRO A 334 15.05 15.23 13.61
N PRO A 335 15.28 14.92 14.90
CA PRO A 335 16.55 15.19 15.58
C PRO A 335 17.73 14.42 14.95
N PRO A 336 18.99 14.84 15.20
CA PRO A 336 20.17 14.07 14.81
C PRO A 336 20.10 12.63 15.31
N GLY A 337 20.57 11.68 14.49
CA GLY A 337 20.55 10.24 14.80
C GLY A 337 19.32 9.50 14.27
N VAL A 338 18.27 10.20 13.84
CA VAL A 338 17.11 9.58 13.18
C VAL A 338 17.50 9.07 11.77
N PRO A 339 16.97 7.91 11.32
CA PRO A 339 17.33 7.31 10.03
C PRO A 339 17.08 8.21 8.81
N GLU A 340 17.88 8.01 7.77
CA GLU A 340 17.84 8.76 6.51
C GLU A 340 16.47 8.70 5.85
N SER A 341 15.81 7.54 5.89
CA SER A 341 14.48 7.36 5.31
C SER A 341 13.39 8.23 5.96
N VAL A 342 13.42 8.40 7.29
CA VAL A 342 12.49 9.26 8.04
C VAL A 342 12.79 10.73 7.76
N VAL A 343 14.07 11.11 7.75
CA VAL A 343 14.51 12.46 7.36
C VAL A 343 14.02 12.78 5.94
N ARG A 344 14.17 11.84 5.00
CA ARG A 344 13.73 11.99 3.61
C ARG A 344 12.21 12.17 3.53
N LEU A 345 11.45 11.30 4.21
CA LEU A 345 9.99 11.40 4.27
C LEU A 345 9.54 12.79 4.70
N VAL A 346 10.04 13.30 5.83
CA VAL A 346 9.62 14.61 6.37
C VAL A 346 10.02 15.75 5.45
N LYS A 347 11.22 15.71 4.86
CA LYS A 347 11.64 16.70 3.85
C LYS A 347 10.71 16.69 2.63
N MET A 348 10.31 15.52 2.16
CA MET A 348 9.42 15.40 0.99
C MET A 348 7.99 15.84 1.28
N VAL A 349 7.48 15.56 2.49
CA VAL A 349 6.21 16.12 2.97
C VAL A 349 6.30 17.64 3.01
N ASN A 350 7.32 18.21 3.64
CA ASN A 350 7.52 19.66 3.73
C ASN A 350 7.65 20.34 2.37
N GLU A 351 8.31 19.71 1.39
CA GLU A 351 8.40 20.27 0.05
C GLU A 351 7.03 20.27 -0.66
N ALA A 352 6.30 19.16 -0.63
CA ALA A 352 4.96 19.06 -1.22
C ALA A 352 4.00 20.04 -0.54
N THR A 353 3.85 19.87 0.77
CA THR A 353 3.82 20.92 1.79
C THR A 353 3.77 22.36 1.30
N ALA A 354 4.96 22.89 1.05
CA ALA A 354 5.24 24.26 0.67
C ALA A 354 4.70 24.64 -0.73
N ASN A 355 4.66 23.70 -1.68
CA ASN A 355 4.43 24.00 -3.09
C ASN A 355 3.01 23.68 -3.58
N ILE A 356 2.20 22.95 -2.80
CA ILE A 356 0.80 22.69 -3.15
C ILE A 356 -0.06 23.94 -2.83
N PRO A 357 -0.77 24.53 -3.83
CA PRO A 357 -1.66 25.66 -3.61
C PRO A 357 -2.83 25.31 -2.69
N GLY A 358 -3.32 26.26 -1.88
CA GLY A 358 -4.46 26.01 -0.97
C GLY A 358 -4.21 24.88 0.04
N TRP A 359 -2.96 24.61 0.41
CA TRP A 359 -2.67 23.62 1.44
C TRP A 359 -3.10 24.13 2.82
N GLY A 360 -4.05 23.42 3.45
CA GLY A 360 -4.60 23.78 4.76
C GLY A 360 -5.80 24.74 4.72
N GLU A 361 -6.21 25.18 3.52
CA GLU A 361 -7.45 25.94 3.31
C GLU A 361 -8.59 24.94 3.11
N SER A 362 -9.62 25.04 3.96
CA SER A 362 -10.82 24.17 3.96
C SER A 362 -11.90 24.68 3.01
#